data_AF-A0A2H5ZCE8-F1
#
_entry.id   AF-A0A2H5ZCE8-F1
#
_cell.length_a   1.000
_cell.length_b   1.000
_cell.length_c   1.000
_cell.angle_alpha   90.00
_cell.angle_beta   90.00
_cell.angle_gamma   90.00
#
_symmetry.space_group_name_H-M   'P 1'
#
loop_
_entity.id
_entity.type
_entity.pdbx_description
1 polymer ?
#
loop_
_entity_poly.entity_id
_entity_poly.type
_entity_poly.pdbx_seq_one_letter_code
_entity_poly.pdbx_strand_id
1 'polypeptide(L)'
;MPRLQPPGPLWLALGDRALYRALRAQLARMADWDFRPLDQPLDEAPAGAIVVATPSVVGAEECRALAARGIHVVILCPIPRPSDRDAYLGAGAAAYVPMSVDGRELYEALRAICQARASEAEPSAQPPSP
;
A
#
# COMPACT_ATOMS: atom_id res chain seq x y z
N MET A 1 -12.03 -7.62 -12.01
CA MET A 1 -10.81 -7.87 -11.23
C MET A 1 -11.17 -8.80 -10.09
N PRO A 2 -10.43 -9.90 -9.84
CA PRO A 2 -10.71 -10.77 -8.71
C PRO A 2 -10.55 -10.00 -7.38
N ARG A 3 -11.25 -10.48 -6.35
CA ARG A 3 -11.21 -9.87 -5.02
C ARG A 3 -9.87 -10.16 -4.36
N LEU A 4 -9.24 -9.14 -3.76
CA LEU A 4 -7.96 -9.30 -3.07
C LEU A 4 -8.18 -9.80 -1.64
N GLN A 5 -7.15 -10.44 -1.07
CA GLN A 5 -7.09 -10.83 0.34
C GLN A 5 -6.06 -9.93 1.05
N PRO A 6 -6.51 -8.92 1.82
CA PRO A 6 -5.61 -7.98 2.48
C PRO A 6 -4.71 -8.68 3.49
N PRO A 7 -3.39 -8.40 3.51
CA PRO A 7 -2.47 -8.96 4.48
C PRO A 7 -2.52 -8.27 5.85
N GLY A 8 -3.21 -7.12 5.93
CA GLY A 8 -3.26 -6.28 7.11
C GLY A 8 -4.13 -5.03 6.92
N PRO A 9 -4.13 -4.13 7.91
CA PRO A 9 -4.89 -2.90 7.87
C PRO A 9 -4.37 -1.91 6.81
N LEU A 10 -5.27 -1.05 6.33
CA LEU A 10 -4.97 -0.10 5.27
C LEU A 10 -5.21 1.35 5.71
N TRP A 11 -4.19 2.19 5.51
CA TRP A 11 -4.24 3.63 5.71
C TRP A 11 -4.31 4.34 4.36
N LEU A 12 -5.08 5.43 4.34
CA LEU A 12 -5.16 6.37 3.23
C LEU A 12 -4.63 7.73 3.68
N ALA A 13 -3.34 7.97 3.41
CA ALA A 13 -2.65 9.21 3.75
C ALA A 13 -2.78 10.21 2.60
N LEU A 14 -3.97 10.82 2.49
CA LEU A 14 -4.36 11.71 1.40
C LEU A 14 -4.77 13.08 1.94
N GLY A 15 -4.21 14.15 1.35
CA GLY A 15 -4.52 15.54 1.77
C GLY A 15 -5.90 16.03 1.32
N ASP A 16 -6.54 15.34 0.37
CA ASP A 16 -7.82 15.74 -0.22
C ASP A 16 -8.95 14.79 0.20
N ARG A 17 -10.04 15.36 0.74
CA ARG A 17 -11.20 14.61 1.25
C ARG A 17 -12.03 13.95 0.15
N ALA A 18 -12.12 14.56 -1.03
CA ALA A 18 -12.87 13.99 -2.15
C ALA A 18 -12.12 12.78 -2.71
N LEU A 19 -10.80 12.91 -2.89
CA LEU A 19 -9.90 11.83 -3.27
C LEU A 19 -9.93 10.70 -2.24
N TYR A 20 -9.87 11.01 -0.94
CA TYR A 20 -10.00 10.00 0.12
C TYR A 20 -11.29 9.18 -0.04
N ARG A 21 -12.43 9.85 -0.21
CA ARG A 21 -13.74 9.17 -0.36
C ARG A 21 -13.79 8.33 -1.62
N ALA A 22 -13.35 8.88 -2.75
CA ALA A 22 -13.35 8.20 -4.04
C ALA A 22 -12.45 6.95 -4.00
N LEU A 23 -11.22 7.11 -3.49
CA LEU A 23 -10.26 6.02 -3.39
C LEU A 23 -10.72 4.95 -2.40
N ARG A 24 -11.24 5.34 -1.23
CA ARG A 24 -11.81 4.39 -0.26
C ARG A 24 -12.95 3.58 -0.87
N ALA A 25 -13.88 4.23 -1.57
CA ALA A 25 -14.98 3.56 -2.24
C ALA A 25 -14.49 2.62 -3.36
N GLN A 26 -13.47 3.02 -4.10
CA GLN A 26 -12.84 2.18 -5.11
C GLN A 26 -12.17 0.95 -4.50
N LEU A 27 -11.37 1.12 -3.45
CA LEU A 27 -10.67 0.03 -2.77
C LEU A 27 -11.65 -0.94 -2.09
N ALA A 28 -12.73 -0.43 -1.48
CA ALA A 28 -13.77 -1.27 -0.87
C ALA A 28 -14.45 -2.22 -1.86
N ARG A 29 -14.45 -1.91 -3.17
CA ARG A 29 -14.93 -2.82 -4.22
C ARG A 29 -13.92 -3.95 -4.54
N MET A 30 -12.65 -3.78 -4.17
CA MET A 30 -11.58 -4.72 -4.48
C MET A 30 -11.36 -5.76 -3.39
N ALA A 31 -11.61 -5.42 -2.11
CA ALA A 31 -11.46 -6.34 -0.98
C ALA A 31 -12.19 -5.83 0.27
N ASP A 32 -12.34 -6.71 1.26
CA ASP A 32 -12.78 -6.35 2.62
C ASP A 32 -11.60 -5.78 3.41
N TRP A 33 -11.20 -4.54 3.09
CA TRP A 33 -10.10 -3.86 3.78
C TRP A 33 -10.50 -3.43 5.19
N ASP A 34 -9.61 -3.66 6.17
CA ASP A 34 -9.65 -3.00 7.48
C ASP A 34 -9.10 -1.57 7.33
N PHE A 35 -9.96 -0.65 6.88
CA PHE A 35 -9.61 0.76 6.73
C PHE A 35 -9.46 1.43 8.10
N ARG A 36 -8.30 2.04 8.31
CA ARG A 36 -8.03 2.81 9.52
C ARG A 36 -8.64 4.21 9.41
N PRO A 37 -9.08 4.81 10.55
CA PRO A 37 -9.61 6.17 10.57
C PRO A 37 -8.63 7.17 9.95
N LEU A 38 -9.18 8.22 9.31
CA LEU A 38 -8.40 9.25 8.62
C LEU A 38 -7.47 10.02 9.58
N ASP A 39 -7.88 10.16 10.83
CA ASP A 39 -7.18 10.86 11.91
C ASP A 39 -6.21 9.97 12.70
N GLN A 40 -6.14 8.67 12.39
CA GLN A 40 -5.20 7.77 13.05
C GLN A 40 -3.77 8.04 12.53
N PRO A 41 -2.80 8.29 13.43
CA PRO A 41 -1.41 8.52 13.05
C PRO A 41 -0.80 7.34 12.29
N LEU A 42 0.02 7.62 11.27
CA LEU A 42 0.77 6.59 10.53
C LEU A 42 1.78 5.85 11.43
N ASP A 43 2.21 6.47 12.53
CA ASP A 43 3.10 5.85 13.50
C ASP A 43 2.50 4.64 14.20
N GLU A 44 1.17 4.49 14.20
CA GLU A 44 0.49 3.33 14.76
C GLU A 44 0.36 2.17 13.76
N ALA A 45 0.82 2.33 12.52
CA ALA A 45 0.76 1.27 11.52
C ALA A 45 1.71 0.11 11.89
N PRO A 46 1.19 -1.14 12.04
CA PRO A 46 2.02 -2.31 12.32
C PRO A 46 2.77 -2.78 11.07
N ALA A 47 3.79 -3.63 11.26
CA ALA A 47 4.42 -4.34 10.15
C ALA A 47 3.38 -5.14 9.35
N GLY A 48 3.51 -5.15 8.02
CA GLY A 48 2.55 -5.76 7.10
C GLY A 48 1.31 -4.90 6.79
N ALA A 49 1.16 -3.73 7.42
CA ALA A 49 0.16 -2.74 7.01
C ALA A 49 0.42 -2.22 5.60
N ILE A 50 -0.63 -1.70 4.98
CA ILE A 50 -0.56 -1.00 3.69
C ILE A 50 -0.86 0.48 3.91
N VAL A 51 -0.02 1.35 3.37
CA VAL A 51 -0.24 2.80 3.35
C VAL A 51 -0.33 3.23 1.89
N VAL A 52 -1.49 3.72 1.47
CA VAL A 52 -1.63 4.42 0.18
C VAL A 52 -1.56 5.91 0.44
N ALA A 53 -0.54 6.57 -0.11
CA ALA A 53 -0.23 7.96 0.18
C ALA A 53 0.00 8.79 -1.09
N THR A 54 -0.20 10.09 -1.00
CA THR A 54 0.27 11.04 -2.03
C THR A 54 1.61 11.68 -1.61
N PRO A 55 2.48 12.09 -2.56
CA PRO A 55 3.73 12.79 -2.25
C PRO A 55 3.57 14.08 -1.42
N SER A 56 2.37 14.68 -1.41
CA SER A 56 2.05 15.86 -0.61
C SER A 56 1.82 15.56 0.87
N VAL A 57 1.64 14.29 1.24
CA VAL A 57 1.40 13.85 2.63
C VAL A 57 2.60 13.08 3.15
N VAL A 58 3.10 12.10 2.38
CA VAL A 58 4.25 11.27 2.76
C VAL A 58 5.40 11.56 1.83
N GLY A 59 6.46 12.15 2.36
CA GLY A 59 7.72 12.40 1.65
C GLY A 59 8.58 11.13 1.54
N ALA A 60 9.64 11.17 0.72
CA ALA A 60 10.53 10.01 0.52
C ALA A 60 11.24 9.55 1.81
N GLU A 61 11.61 10.46 2.71
CA GLU A 61 12.26 10.09 3.98
C GLU A 61 11.30 9.37 4.92
N GLU A 62 10.07 9.86 5.04
CA GLU A 62 9.01 9.21 5.83
C GLU A 62 8.63 7.86 5.22
N CYS A 63 8.53 7.78 3.88
CA CYS A 63 8.37 6.52 3.17
C CYS A 63 9.47 5.52 3.53
N ARG A 64 10.73 5.96 3.63
CA ARG A 64 11.85 5.11 4.05
C ARG A 64 11.66 4.60 5.47
N ALA A 65 11.28 5.47 6.40
CA ALA A 65 11.04 5.09 7.79
C ALA A 65 9.90 4.06 7.93
N LEU A 66 8.81 4.24 7.18
CA LEU A 66 7.69 3.30 7.15
C LEU A 66 8.10 1.95 6.53
N ALA A 67 8.80 1.99 5.39
CA ALA A 67 9.28 0.78 4.73
C ALA A 67 10.24 -0.03 5.62
N ALA A 68 11.14 0.64 6.34
CA ALA A 68 12.06 0.01 7.30
C ALA A 68 11.35 -0.71 8.46
N ARG A 69 10.10 -0.33 8.77
CA ARG A 69 9.24 -0.98 9.77
C ARG A 69 8.45 -2.17 9.18
N GLY A 70 8.64 -2.50 7.91
CA GLY A 70 7.90 -3.55 7.21
C GLY A 70 6.50 -3.11 6.76
N ILE A 71 6.25 -1.80 6.62
CA ILE A 71 4.99 -1.27 6.09
C ILE A 71 5.09 -1.17 4.56
N HIS A 72 4.05 -1.62 3.86
CA HIS A 72 3.98 -1.52 2.40
C HIS A 72 3.44 -0.16 1.98
N VAL A 73 4.32 0.73 1.53
CA VAL A 73 3.94 2.08 1.09
C VAL A 73 3.69 2.09 -0.43
N VAL A 74 2.50 2.52 -0.85
CA VAL A 74 2.13 2.76 -2.24
C VAL A 74 1.96 4.26 -2.45
N ILE A 75 2.78 4.85 -3.30
CA ILE A 75 2.74 6.27 -3.62
C ILE A 75 1.84 6.50 -4.83
N LEU A 76 0.72 7.17 -4.63
CA LEU A 76 -0.23 7.54 -5.65
C LEU A 76 0.08 8.96 -6.15
N CYS A 77 0.49 9.09 -7.40
CA CYS A 77 0.95 10.36 -7.98
C CYS A 77 0.00 10.88 -9.07
N PRO A 78 -0.51 12.12 -8.97
CA PRO A 78 -1.33 12.71 -10.04
C PRO A 78 -0.54 12.97 -11.33
N ILE A 79 0.72 13.38 -11.19
CA ILE A 79 1.63 13.69 -12.30
C ILE A 79 2.93 12.91 -12.03
N PRO A 80 3.19 11.81 -12.76
CA PRO A 80 4.38 11.01 -12.53
C PRO A 80 5.64 11.76 -13.00
N ARG A 81 6.67 11.76 -12.15
CA ARG A 81 8.00 12.30 -12.46
C ARG A 81 9.04 11.20 -12.30
N PRO A 82 9.95 10.98 -13.28
CA PRO A 82 10.98 9.94 -13.16
C PRO A 82 11.84 10.08 -11.90
N SER A 83 12.26 11.29 -11.56
CA SER A 83 13.05 11.57 -10.35
C SER A 83 12.32 11.17 -9.06
N ASP A 84 11.02 11.42 -8.99
CA ASP A 84 10.21 11.09 -7.81
C ASP A 84 10.02 9.59 -7.71
N ARG A 85 9.75 8.94 -8.86
CA ARG A 85 9.65 7.48 -8.92
C ARG A 85 10.92 6.82 -8.39
N ASP A 86 12.08 7.24 -8.86
CA ASP A 86 13.35 6.67 -8.42
C ASP A 86 13.62 6.96 -6.94
N ALA A 87 13.27 8.15 -6.45
CA ALA A 87 13.40 8.52 -5.05
C ALA A 87 12.52 7.65 -4.13
N TYR A 88 11.24 7.45 -4.46
CA TYR A 88 10.32 6.66 -3.64
C TYR A 88 10.62 5.17 -3.70
N LEU A 89 10.93 4.62 -4.88
CA LEU A 89 11.32 3.23 -5.01
C LEU A 89 12.65 2.96 -4.30
N GLY A 90 13.63 3.87 -4.42
CA GLY A 90 14.89 3.82 -3.68
C GLY A 90 14.72 3.98 -2.15
N ALA A 91 13.65 4.63 -1.71
CA ALA A 91 13.26 4.69 -0.30
C ALA A 91 12.56 3.42 0.21
N GLY A 92 12.23 2.46 -0.67
CA GLY A 92 11.57 1.22 -0.29
C GLY A 92 10.05 1.24 -0.43
N ALA A 93 9.48 2.20 -1.17
CA ALA A 93 8.07 2.13 -1.55
C ALA A 93 7.80 0.81 -2.31
N ALA A 94 6.71 0.14 -1.95
CA ALA A 94 6.26 -1.08 -2.62
C ALA A 94 5.80 -0.78 -4.07
N ALA A 95 5.27 0.43 -4.30
CA ALA A 95 4.94 0.89 -5.65
C ALA A 95 4.88 2.42 -5.74
N TYR A 96 5.14 2.94 -6.94
CA TYR A 96 4.88 4.32 -7.35
C TYR A 96 3.91 4.29 -8.53
N VAL A 97 2.68 4.75 -8.31
CA VAL A 97 1.52 4.49 -9.16
C VAL A 97 0.91 5.82 -9.63
N PRO A 98 0.85 6.08 -10.95
CA PRO A 98 0.06 7.18 -11.51
C PRO A 98 -1.42 7.05 -11.17
N MET A 99 -2.08 8.18 -10.84
CA MET A 99 -3.53 8.22 -10.69
C MET A 99 -4.19 8.01 -12.06
N SER A 100 -4.77 6.83 -12.28
CA SER A 100 -5.59 6.53 -13.44
C SER A 100 -7.07 6.45 -13.07
N VAL A 101 -7.95 6.72 -14.03
CA VAL A 101 -9.40 6.63 -13.84
C VAL A 101 -9.86 5.19 -13.59
N ASP A 102 -9.19 4.21 -14.18
CA ASP A 102 -9.51 2.79 -14.03
C ASP A 102 -8.90 2.14 -12.76
N GLY A 103 -7.91 2.81 -12.15
CA GLY A 103 -7.10 2.31 -11.03
C GLY A 103 -6.48 0.94 -11.25
N ARG A 104 -6.19 0.56 -12.51
CA ARG A 104 -5.61 -0.74 -12.84
C ARG A 104 -4.23 -0.92 -12.21
N GLU A 105 -3.37 0.08 -12.32
CA GLU A 105 -2.01 0.01 -11.77
C GLU A 105 -2.02 -0.08 -10.24
N LEU A 106 -2.95 0.63 -9.59
CA LEU A 106 -3.15 0.52 -8.14
C LEU A 106 -3.61 -0.89 -7.75
N TYR A 107 -4.55 -1.45 -8.50
CA TYR A 107 -5.00 -2.82 -8.28
C TYR A 107 -3.85 -3.83 -8.40
N GLU A 108 -3.02 -3.72 -9.44
CA GLU A 108 -1.88 -4.62 -9.65
C GLU A 108 -0.83 -4.48 -8.54
N ALA A 109 -0.55 -3.25 -8.08
CA ALA A 109 0.34 -3.01 -6.95
C ALA A 109 -0.17 -3.67 -5.66
N LEU A 110 -1.46 -3.48 -5.34
CA LEU A 110 -2.07 -4.09 -4.16
C LEU A 110 -2.13 -5.62 -4.26
N ARG A 111 -2.39 -6.15 -5.46
CA ARG A 111 -2.38 -7.59 -5.71
C ARG A 111 -1.01 -8.19 -5.44
N ALA A 112 0.07 -7.57 -5.92
CA ALA A 112 1.43 -8.04 -5.69
C ALA A 112 1.77 -8.09 -4.19
N ILE A 113 1.38 -7.06 -3.43
CA ILE A 113 1.56 -7.02 -1.97
C ILE A 113 0.80 -8.17 -1.28
N CYS A 114 -0.47 -8.38 -1.65
CA CYS A 114 -1.28 -9.46 -1.07
C CYS A 114 -0.69 -10.84 -1.36
N GLN A 115 -0.15 -11.05 -2.58
CA GLN A 115 0.45 -12.31 -2.99
C GLN A 115 1.79 -12.60 -2.28
N ALA A 116 2.65 -11.60 -2.14
CA ALA A 116 3.93 -11.75 -1.45
C ALA A 116 3.73 -12.23 0.01
N ARG A 117 2.74 -11.66 0.70
CA ARG A 117 2.42 -12.03 2.08
C ARG A 117 1.81 -13.42 2.23
N ALA A 118 1.04 -13.88 1.25
CA ALA A 118 0.55 -15.26 1.24
C ALA A 118 1.71 -16.27 1.13
N SER A 119 2.71 -15.99 0.29
CA SER A 119 3.89 -16.85 0.15
C SER A 119 4.80 -16.86 1.38
N GLU A 120 4.88 -15.75 2.11
CA GLU A 120 5.64 -15.67 3.38
C GLU A 120 4.94 -16.38 4.56
N ALA A 121 3.62 -16.64 4.46
CA ALA A 121 2.84 -17.33 5.49
C ALA A 121 2.90 -18.87 5.37
N GLU A 122 3.40 -19.41 4.24
CA GLU A 122 3.62 -20.86 4.04
C GLU A 122 5.09 -21.34 4.25
N PRO A 123 5.74 -21.15 5.42
CA PRO A 123 6.99 -21.84 5.71
C PRO A 123 6.88 -22.75 6.96
N SER A 124 6.00 -23.75 6.98
CA SER A 124 6.14 -24.92 7.87
C SER A 124 5.11 -26.02 7.57
N ALA A 125 5.39 -26.89 6.60
CA ALA A 125 4.70 -28.19 6.50
C ALA A 125 5.62 -29.22 5.82
N GLN A 126 6.81 -29.45 6.39
CA GLN A 126 7.57 -30.66 6.10
C GLN A 126 7.71 -31.46 7.40
N PRO A 127 6.91 -32.52 7.62
CA PRO A 127 7.12 -33.42 8.74
C PRO A 127 8.45 -34.18 8.57
N PRO A 128 9.11 -34.57 9.67
CA PRO A 128 10.36 -35.32 9.58
C PRO A 128 10.11 -36.69 8.96
N SER A 129 10.88 -37.02 7.92
CA SER A 129 10.97 -38.39 7.40
C SER A 129 11.73 -39.28 8.39
N PRO A 130 11.37 -40.58 8.50
CA PRO A 130 11.90 -41.52 9.49
C PRO A 130 13.38 -41.86 9.32
#